data_AF-A0A8T7CXU1-F1
#
_entry.id   AF-A0A8T7CXU1-F1
#
_cell.length_a   1.000
_cell.length_b   1.000
_cell.length_c   1.000
_cell.angle_alpha   90.00
_cell.angle_beta   90.00
_cell.angle_gamma   90.00
#
_symmetry.space_group_name_H-M   'P 1'
#
loop_
_entity.id
_entity.type
_entity.pdbx_description
1 polymer ?
#
loop_
_entity_poly.entity_id
_entity_poly.type
_entity_poly.pdbx_seq_one_letter_code
_entity_poly.pdbx_strand_id
1 'polypeptide(L)'
;MLVRFWGTRGSLPKPGPDTIRYGGNTSCIEVRSSAGTLLVLDCGSGAHGLGRALTESPQQPVKGHLLISHTHWDHIQGIPFFTPLFVPDNEWDIYAPNSLNQSIRETLAGQMQYTYFPVTIDALGAKIQYHDLVEGTFQVDDITIVTQYLHHPALTLGYRIEVDGQCVVYSCDHEPFPRAGGSTELNEQDLMHVEFLRDADLVIHDAQYTEEEYPIKVGWGHSTAEYAVDVCTAANVRQLALTHHDPMRDDDAVDQIVSAMRNRISEAKTPLQIFAAAEGQKVELKTSGKTRKRSPVEFSAVTEVKSALAKYTILLGPTSAETAKIIAAAATAENVGLLQSKNIDIALDSLQKRPSLIIVDKHQSADDALKLGLQAKEAGSQAPIVVISHDDDDSAKLFRFKTERIVWPFSVEYARTRLRAFILRTTCRWVRAQLPDDEEERLTALKELAILDTEPEERFDHITRLAAETLDAPVALVSLVDRDRQWFKSCMGTDIREAPRDMAFCAHAILENDVLIVPDTFNDPRFADNPMVTGESRVRFYAGCPLRLPDGKIMGTLCLIDTRPREFDDKQLAQLRALAKLAEKELIAVRNDAA
;
A
#
# COMPACT_ATOMS: atom_id res chain seq x y z
N MET A 1 -17.35 -2.72 14.64
CA MET A 1 -16.27 -3.69 14.35
C MET A 1 -15.81 -4.38 15.64
N LEU A 2 -15.68 -5.70 15.62
CA LEU A 2 -15.14 -6.53 16.72
C LEU A 2 -13.80 -7.15 16.28
N VAL A 3 -12.79 -7.09 17.14
CA VAL A 3 -11.53 -7.82 16.98
C VAL A 3 -11.38 -8.82 18.11
N ARG A 4 -10.95 -10.05 17.81
CA ARG A 4 -10.70 -11.10 18.80
C ARG A 4 -9.40 -11.83 18.51
N PHE A 5 -8.57 -11.99 19.54
CA PHE A 5 -7.30 -12.71 19.43
C PHE A 5 -7.50 -14.18 19.77
N TRP A 6 -7.05 -15.07 18.87
CA TRP A 6 -7.08 -16.52 19.04
C TRP A 6 -5.67 -17.11 19.19
N GLY A 7 -4.66 -16.38 18.73
CA GLY A 7 -3.26 -16.65 19.03
C GLY A 7 -2.44 -15.37 18.93
N THR A 8 -1.43 -15.28 19.79
CA THR A 8 -0.69 -14.04 20.10
C THR A 8 0.81 -14.26 20.20
N ARG A 9 1.30 -15.49 19.99
CA ARG A 9 2.73 -15.83 20.00
C ARG A 9 3.34 -15.82 18.61
N GLY A 10 4.62 -15.45 18.56
CA GLY A 10 5.42 -15.53 17.35
C GLY A 10 6.16 -16.84 17.21
N SER A 11 6.67 -17.13 16.01
CA SER A 11 7.63 -18.20 15.64
C SER A 11 7.19 -19.65 15.88
N LEU A 12 6.67 -20.01 17.05
CA LEU A 12 6.20 -21.36 17.40
C LEU A 12 5.16 -21.34 18.53
N PRO A 13 4.29 -22.36 18.63
CA PRO A 13 3.33 -22.44 19.71
C PRO A 13 4.03 -22.83 21.03
N LYS A 14 3.73 -22.08 22.09
CA LYS A 14 4.26 -22.28 23.45
C LYS A 14 3.14 -22.30 24.50
N PRO A 15 2.24 -23.30 24.49
CA PRO A 15 1.34 -23.50 25.63
C PRO A 15 2.14 -24.00 26.83
N GLY A 16 1.96 -23.39 27.99
CA GLY A 16 2.63 -23.82 29.22
C GLY A 16 2.14 -23.06 30.46
N PRO A 17 2.58 -23.48 31.67
CA PRO A 17 2.22 -22.81 32.92
C PRO A 17 2.59 -21.32 32.96
N ASP A 18 3.63 -20.94 32.22
CA ASP A 18 4.19 -19.58 32.22
C ASP A 18 3.60 -18.67 31.13
N THR A 19 2.65 -19.18 30.33
CA THR A 19 2.04 -18.47 29.18
C THR A 19 0.50 -18.47 29.24
N ILE A 20 -0.06 -18.58 30.45
CA ILE A 20 -1.51 -18.71 30.67
C ILE A 20 -2.25 -17.38 30.40
N ARG A 21 -1.65 -16.25 30.75
CA ARG A 21 -2.31 -14.93 30.72
C ARG A 21 -2.40 -14.37 29.30
N TYR A 22 -1.34 -14.51 28.51
CA TYR A 22 -1.32 -14.01 27.14
C TYR A 22 -1.57 -15.09 26.08
N GLY A 23 -1.37 -16.36 26.45
CA GLY A 23 -1.57 -17.49 25.55
C GLY A 23 -0.27 -18.00 24.92
N GLY A 24 -0.38 -19.20 24.34
CA GLY A 24 0.68 -19.98 23.72
C GLY A 24 0.48 -20.25 22.23
N ASN A 25 -0.69 -19.96 21.67
CA ASN A 25 -1.03 -20.18 20.27
C ASN A 25 -0.43 -19.07 19.39
N THR A 26 -0.03 -19.44 18.18
CA THR A 26 0.53 -18.49 17.22
C THR A 26 -0.54 -17.72 16.48
N SER A 27 -0.14 -16.59 15.91
CA SER A 27 -0.95 -15.56 15.23
C SER A 27 -2.22 -16.09 14.56
N CYS A 28 -3.36 -15.71 15.12
CA CYS A 28 -4.67 -15.86 14.50
C CYS A 28 -5.61 -14.83 15.12
N ILE A 29 -6.12 -13.91 14.30
CA ILE A 29 -6.98 -12.81 14.75
C ILE A 29 -8.27 -12.83 13.94
N GLU A 30 -9.40 -12.79 14.64
CA GLU A 30 -10.73 -12.67 14.05
C GLU A 30 -11.14 -11.20 14.03
N VAL A 31 -11.61 -10.71 12.89
CA VAL A 31 -12.25 -9.40 12.74
C VAL A 31 -13.66 -9.60 12.19
N ARG A 32 -14.64 -8.95 12.82
CA ARG A 32 -16.04 -8.96 12.37
C ARG A 32 -16.58 -7.55 12.17
N SER A 33 -17.18 -7.30 11.01
CA SER A 33 -17.94 -6.08 10.74
C SER A 33 -19.32 -6.12 11.41
N SER A 34 -19.99 -4.97 11.48
CA SER A 34 -21.37 -4.90 11.97
C SER A 34 -22.38 -5.62 11.07
N ALA A 35 -22.07 -5.76 9.78
CA ALA A 35 -22.86 -6.54 8.82
C ALA A 35 -22.65 -8.06 8.97
N GLY A 36 -21.66 -8.49 9.76
CA GLY A 36 -21.38 -9.90 10.04
C GLY A 36 -20.28 -10.52 9.17
N THR A 37 -19.64 -9.76 8.30
CA THR A 37 -18.50 -10.22 7.49
C THR A 37 -17.35 -10.67 8.39
N LEU A 38 -16.81 -11.86 8.10
CA LEU A 38 -15.75 -12.50 8.86
C LEU A 38 -14.42 -12.41 8.12
N LEU A 39 -13.47 -11.67 8.69
CA LEU A 39 -12.07 -11.75 8.31
C LEU A 39 -11.27 -12.52 9.37
N VAL A 40 -10.32 -13.31 8.91
CA VAL A 40 -9.30 -13.97 9.74
C VAL A 40 -7.94 -13.46 9.26
N LEU A 41 -7.14 -12.92 10.18
CA LEU A 41 -5.78 -12.46 9.91
C LEU A 41 -4.81 -13.51 10.45
N ASP A 42 -4.08 -14.11 9.53
CA ASP A 42 -3.26 -15.31 9.72
C ASP A 42 -4.00 -16.52 10.30
N CYS A 43 -3.47 -17.70 9.98
CA CYS A 43 -4.04 -19.00 10.35
C CYS A 43 -2.98 -19.85 11.06
N GLY A 44 -2.37 -19.27 12.09
CA GLY A 44 -1.49 -19.97 13.03
C GLY A 44 -2.24 -20.98 13.90
N SER A 45 -1.58 -21.53 14.93
CA SER A 45 -2.19 -22.57 15.77
C SER A 45 -3.44 -22.09 16.52
N GLY A 46 -3.61 -20.78 16.71
CA GLY A 46 -4.84 -20.19 17.25
C GLY A 46 -6.09 -20.48 16.42
N ALA A 47 -5.92 -20.77 15.12
CA ALA A 47 -7.01 -21.09 14.21
C ALA A 47 -7.80 -22.33 14.67
N HIS A 48 -7.19 -23.28 15.37
CA HIS A 48 -7.92 -24.42 15.92
C HIS A 48 -9.02 -23.97 16.89
N GLY A 49 -8.73 -23.02 17.78
CA GLY A 49 -9.70 -22.44 18.70
C GLY A 49 -10.82 -21.70 17.98
N LEU A 50 -10.45 -20.86 16.99
CA LEU A 50 -11.41 -20.15 16.16
C LEU A 50 -12.32 -21.13 15.38
N GLY A 51 -11.74 -22.14 14.75
CA GLY A 51 -12.47 -23.11 13.93
C GLY A 51 -13.53 -23.87 14.73
N ARG A 52 -13.22 -24.24 15.97
CA ARG A 52 -14.19 -24.82 16.90
C ARG A 52 -15.33 -23.86 17.21
N ALA A 53 -15.01 -22.60 17.55
CA ALA A 53 -16.04 -21.61 17.86
C ALA A 53 -16.95 -21.28 16.67
N LEU A 54 -16.41 -21.28 15.44
CA LEU A 54 -17.19 -21.13 14.21
C LEU A 54 -18.11 -22.32 13.95
N THR A 55 -17.64 -23.54 14.24
CA THR A 55 -18.43 -24.76 14.06
C THR A 55 -19.57 -24.87 15.10
N GLU A 56 -19.32 -24.41 16.32
CA GLU A 56 -20.31 -24.37 17.40
C GLU A 56 -21.31 -23.20 17.23
N SER A 57 -21.07 -22.28 16.29
CA SER A 57 -21.96 -21.14 16.00
C SER A 57 -23.23 -21.59 15.27
N PRO A 58 -24.40 -21.02 15.60
CA PRO A 58 -25.65 -21.28 14.88
C PRO A 58 -25.66 -20.73 13.45
N GLN A 59 -24.74 -19.84 13.09
CA GLN A 59 -24.65 -19.25 11.77
C GLN A 59 -23.87 -20.17 10.82
N GLN A 60 -24.62 -21.00 10.09
CA GLN A 60 -24.12 -21.97 9.10
C GLN A 60 -24.87 -21.78 7.76
N PRO A 61 -24.24 -22.07 6.60
CA PRO A 61 -22.82 -22.40 6.43
C PRO A 61 -21.92 -21.20 6.75
N VAL A 62 -20.65 -21.47 7.07
CA VAL A 62 -19.66 -20.43 7.35
C VAL A 62 -19.12 -19.88 6.03
N LYS A 63 -19.28 -18.57 5.83
CA LYS A 63 -18.55 -17.79 4.83
C LYS A 63 -17.48 -16.95 5.54
N GLY A 64 -16.24 -16.97 5.04
CA GLY A 64 -15.15 -16.21 5.65
C GLY A 64 -14.02 -15.89 4.68
N HIS A 65 -13.21 -14.91 5.07
CA HIS A 65 -12.06 -14.44 4.29
C HIS A 65 -10.81 -14.56 5.15
N LEU A 66 -9.79 -15.27 4.67
CA LEU A 66 -8.54 -15.48 5.38
C LEU A 66 -7.43 -14.68 4.70
N LEU A 67 -6.85 -13.71 5.41
CA LEU A 67 -5.74 -12.89 4.94
C LEU A 67 -4.46 -13.36 5.62
N ILE A 68 -3.55 -13.96 4.86
CA ILE A 68 -2.27 -14.48 5.31
C ILE A 68 -1.20 -13.44 5.02
N SER A 69 -0.59 -12.86 6.05
CA SER A 69 0.46 -11.85 5.94
C SER A 69 1.68 -12.34 5.18
N HIS A 70 2.10 -13.58 5.46
CA HIS A 70 3.16 -14.33 4.77
C HIS A 70 3.11 -15.81 5.19
N THR A 71 3.94 -16.65 4.57
CA THR A 71 3.81 -18.12 4.65
C THR A 71 4.78 -18.79 5.62
N HIS A 72 5.33 -18.05 6.59
CA HIS A 72 6.03 -18.70 7.71
C HIS A 72 5.08 -19.56 8.53
N TRP A 73 5.65 -20.60 9.15
CA TRP A 73 4.89 -21.72 9.69
C TRP A 73 3.91 -21.30 10.78
N ASP A 74 4.31 -20.41 11.67
CA ASP A 74 3.47 -19.87 12.73
C ASP A 74 2.27 -19.05 12.25
N HIS A 75 2.23 -18.67 10.97
CA HIS A 75 1.10 -17.97 10.33
C HIS A 75 0.19 -18.92 9.52
N ILE A 76 0.61 -20.15 9.23
CA ILE A 76 -0.15 -21.09 8.38
C ILE A 76 -0.35 -22.50 8.96
N GLN A 77 0.30 -22.84 10.07
CA GLN A 77 0.26 -24.19 10.67
C GLN A 77 -1.13 -24.60 11.19
N GLY A 78 -2.04 -23.65 11.36
CA GLY A 78 -3.41 -23.90 11.77
C GLY A 78 -4.30 -24.41 10.63
N ILE A 79 -3.92 -24.20 9.37
CA ILE A 79 -4.74 -24.53 8.19
C ILE A 79 -5.15 -26.02 8.16
N PRO A 80 -4.24 -26.99 8.36
CA PRO A 80 -4.62 -28.41 8.41
C PRO A 80 -5.60 -28.76 9.55
N PHE A 81 -5.74 -27.89 10.56
CA PHE A 81 -6.59 -28.08 11.73
C PHE A 81 -7.75 -27.08 11.80
N PHE A 82 -7.92 -26.25 10.76
CA PHE A 82 -8.98 -25.26 10.69
C PHE A 82 -10.27 -25.92 10.17
N THR A 83 -11.05 -26.47 11.11
CA THR A 83 -12.27 -27.26 10.85
C THR A 83 -13.22 -26.68 9.78
N PRO A 84 -13.45 -25.35 9.71
CA PRO A 84 -14.32 -24.79 8.68
C PRO A 84 -13.95 -25.10 7.23
N LEU A 85 -12.67 -25.42 6.93
CA LEU A 85 -12.23 -25.80 5.58
C LEU A 85 -12.63 -27.23 5.19
N PHE A 86 -12.98 -28.07 6.16
CA PHE A 86 -13.33 -29.47 5.96
C PHE A 86 -14.85 -29.69 5.83
N VAL A 87 -15.65 -28.68 6.15
CA VAL A 87 -17.12 -28.77 6.16
C VAL A 87 -17.67 -28.43 4.78
N PRO A 88 -18.48 -29.30 4.15
CA PRO A 88 -19.18 -29.00 2.90
C PRO A 88 -20.04 -27.75 3.00
N ASP A 89 -20.26 -27.08 1.88
CA ASP A 89 -21.07 -25.85 1.75
C ASP A 89 -20.49 -24.58 2.41
N ASN A 90 -19.45 -24.69 3.23
CA ASN A 90 -18.67 -23.53 3.66
C ASN A 90 -17.93 -22.91 2.46
N GLU A 91 -17.76 -21.59 2.51
CA GLU A 91 -17.10 -20.82 1.46
C GLU A 91 -15.98 -19.96 2.05
N TRP A 92 -14.79 -20.07 1.48
CA TRP A 92 -13.60 -19.36 1.97
C TRP A 92 -12.81 -18.73 0.83
N ASP A 93 -12.50 -17.45 0.98
CA ASP A 93 -11.51 -16.77 0.15
C ASP A 93 -10.21 -16.64 0.93
N ILE A 94 -9.10 -17.12 0.37
CA ILE A 94 -7.77 -17.06 0.97
C ILE A 94 -6.90 -16.09 0.19
N TYR A 95 -6.43 -15.05 0.86
CA TYR A 95 -5.60 -13.99 0.30
C TYR A 95 -4.19 -14.08 0.89
N ALA A 96 -3.16 -13.98 0.06
CA ALA A 96 -1.77 -14.02 0.53
C ALA A 96 -0.84 -13.26 -0.42
N PRO A 97 0.34 -12.78 0.03
CA PRO A 97 1.34 -12.20 -0.86
C PRO A 97 1.70 -13.18 -1.99
N ASN A 98 1.82 -12.64 -3.20
CA ASN A 98 2.24 -13.42 -4.37
C ASN A 98 3.65 -14.03 -4.14
N SER A 99 3.70 -15.35 -3.93
CA SER A 99 4.93 -16.04 -3.52
C SER A 99 5.95 -16.21 -4.66
N LEU A 100 7.21 -16.52 -4.31
CA LEU A 100 8.37 -16.43 -5.19
C LEU A 100 8.28 -17.31 -6.46
N ASN A 101 7.62 -18.47 -6.40
CA ASN A 101 7.57 -19.46 -7.52
C ASN A 101 6.33 -20.37 -7.53
N GLN A 102 5.41 -20.21 -6.58
CA GLN A 102 4.27 -21.10 -6.37
C GLN A 102 3.03 -20.27 -6.07
N SER A 103 1.87 -20.71 -6.53
CA SER A 103 0.61 -20.17 -6.06
C SER A 103 0.48 -20.39 -4.55
N ILE A 104 -0.25 -19.52 -3.85
CA ILE A 104 -0.53 -19.74 -2.42
C ILE A 104 -1.11 -21.14 -2.16
N ARG A 105 -1.95 -21.65 -3.08
CA ARG A 105 -2.49 -23.01 -3.02
C ARG A 105 -1.39 -24.08 -2.98
N GLU A 106 -0.37 -23.98 -3.82
CA GLU A 106 0.73 -24.94 -3.86
C GLU A 106 1.58 -24.88 -2.58
N THR A 107 1.84 -23.68 -2.06
CA THR A 107 2.53 -23.49 -0.77
C THR A 107 1.76 -24.16 0.36
N LEU A 108 0.45 -23.96 0.43
CA LEU A 108 -0.42 -24.59 1.43
C LEU A 108 -0.53 -26.11 1.23
N ALA A 109 -0.54 -26.59 -0.01
CA ALA A 109 -0.54 -28.01 -0.32
C ALA A 109 0.73 -28.72 0.19
N GLY A 110 1.87 -28.02 0.23
CA GLY A 110 3.15 -28.55 0.70
C GLY A 110 3.11 -29.07 2.14
N GLN A 111 2.47 -28.34 3.07
CA GLN A 111 2.31 -28.80 4.46
C GLN A 111 1.23 -29.89 4.61
N MET A 112 0.38 -30.07 3.61
CA MET A 112 -0.68 -31.08 3.56
C MET A 112 -0.32 -32.27 2.65
N GLN A 113 0.97 -32.47 2.34
CA GLN A 113 1.41 -33.69 1.67
C GLN A 113 1.18 -34.90 2.57
N TYR A 114 0.76 -36.03 1.97
CA TYR A 114 0.40 -37.26 2.69
C TYR A 114 1.46 -37.73 3.71
N THR A 115 2.74 -37.47 3.43
CA THR A 115 3.86 -37.78 4.33
C THR A 115 3.79 -37.04 5.67
N TYR A 116 3.28 -35.81 5.68
CA TYR A 116 3.19 -34.95 6.87
C TYR A 116 1.78 -34.91 7.45
N PHE A 117 0.76 -35.04 6.60
CA PHE A 117 -0.63 -34.90 7.00
C PHE A 117 -1.54 -35.82 6.16
N PRO A 118 -2.50 -36.55 6.78
CA PRO A 118 -3.26 -37.61 6.09
C PRO A 118 -4.30 -37.11 5.08
N VAL A 119 -4.62 -35.81 5.08
CA VAL A 119 -5.61 -35.19 4.20
C VAL A 119 -4.92 -34.22 3.27
N THR A 120 -5.08 -34.38 1.97
CA THR A 120 -4.52 -33.43 0.99
C THR A 120 -5.40 -32.19 0.86
N ILE A 121 -4.85 -31.11 0.30
CA ILE A 121 -5.61 -29.87 0.04
C ILE A 121 -6.81 -30.11 -0.89
N ASP A 122 -6.74 -31.13 -1.76
CA ASP A 122 -7.82 -31.52 -2.68
C ASP A 122 -8.99 -32.23 -1.98
N ALA A 123 -8.78 -32.70 -0.74
CA ALA A 123 -9.77 -33.40 0.06
C ALA A 123 -10.50 -32.46 1.05
N LEU A 124 -10.24 -31.15 0.99
CA LEU A 124 -10.99 -30.16 1.74
C LEU A 124 -12.44 -30.08 1.25
N GLY A 125 -13.40 -29.96 2.18
CA GLY A 125 -14.83 -30.00 1.90
C GLY A 125 -15.43 -28.65 1.52
N ALA A 126 -14.81 -27.55 1.97
CA ALA A 126 -15.26 -26.19 1.67
C ALA A 126 -14.94 -25.77 0.23
N LYS A 127 -15.70 -24.82 -0.30
CA LYS A 127 -15.34 -24.11 -1.55
C LYS A 127 -14.29 -23.06 -1.23
N ILE A 128 -13.09 -23.22 -1.79
CA ILE A 128 -11.96 -22.33 -1.50
C ILE A 128 -11.51 -21.61 -2.77
N GLN A 129 -11.46 -20.28 -2.71
CA GLN A 129 -10.86 -19.43 -3.74
C GLN A 129 -9.55 -18.86 -3.21
N TYR A 130 -8.56 -18.73 -4.08
CA TYR A 130 -7.22 -18.27 -3.73
C TYR A 130 -6.90 -16.99 -4.49
N HIS A 131 -6.40 -15.99 -3.77
CA HIS A 131 -6.13 -14.65 -4.29
C HIS A 131 -4.69 -14.24 -3.95
N ASP A 132 -3.89 -14.01 -4.98
CA ASP A 132 -2.55 -13.47 -4.81
C ASP A 132 -2.63 -11.94 -4.65
N LEU A 133 -1.97 -11.43 -3.61
CA LEU A 133 -1.96 -10.03 -3.24
C LEU A 133 -0.62 -9.35 -3.50
N VAL A 134 -0.70 -8.07 -3.84
CA VAL A 134 0.40 -7.11 -3.81
C VAL A 134 0.02 -5.88 -2.97
N GLU A 135 0.92 -4.91 -2.84
CA GLU A 135 0.64 -3.60 -2.20
C GLU A 135 -0.43 -2.83 -2.99
N GLY A 136 -1.49 -2.35 -2.33
CA GLY A 136 -2.68 -1.77 -2.96
C GLY A 136 -3.90 -1.72 -2.04
N THR A 137 -5.09 -1.67 -2.61
CA THR A 137 -6.40 -1.71 -1.95
C THR A 137 -7.32 -2.69 -2.69
N PHE A 138 -8.20 -3.35 -1.95
CA PHE A 138 -9.28 -4.17 -2.50
C PHE A 138 -10.49 -4.15 -1.57
N GLN A 139 -11.64 -4.58 -2.07
CA GLN A 139 -12.89 -4.69 -1.29
C GLN A 139 -13.18 -6.17 -1.00
N VAL A 140 -13.65 -6.43 0.22
CA VAL A 140 -14.16 -7.72 0.66
C VAL A 140 -15.51 -7.49 1.32
N ASP A 141 -16.59 -7.89 0.63
CA ASP A 141 -17.97 -7.61 1.05
C ASP A 141 -18.17 -6.12 1.43
N ASP A 142 -18.32 -5.79 2.72
CA ASP A 142 -18.48 -4.42 3.25
C ASP A 142 -17.18 -3.76 3.75
N ILE A 143 -16.03 -4.40 3.52
CA ILE A 143 -14.74 -4.02 4.10
C ILE A 143 -13.77 -3.53 3.02
N THR A 144 -13.20 -2.35 3.24
CA THR A 144 -12.07 -1.85 2.45
C THR A 144 -10.76 -2.29 3.08
N ILE A 145 -9.87 -2.92 2.30
CA ILE A 145 -8.59 -3.44 2.77
C ILE A 145 -7.46 -2.81 1.97
N VAL A 146 -6.53 -2.13 2.64
CA VAL A 146 -5.29 -1.60 2.07
C VAL A 146 -4.11 -2.47 2.53
N THR A 147 -3.26 -2.86 1.60
CA THR A 147 -2.08 -3.70 1.82
C THR A 147 -0.80 -2.88 1.68
N GLN A 148 0.20 -3.16 2.52
CA GLN A 148 1.56 -2.58 2.41
C GLN A 148 2.60 -3.68 2.57
N TYR A 149 3.64 -3.70 1.72
CA TYR A 149 4.77 -4.59 1.96
C TYR A 149 5.54 -4.16 3.22
N LEU A 150 5.71 -5.07 4.16
CA LEU A 150 6.45 -4.86 5.40
C LEU A 150 7.95 -5.13 5.22
N HIS A 151 8.75 -4.70 6.20
CA HIS A 151 10.17 -4.97 6.21
C HIS A 151 10.43 -6.31 6.91
N HIS A 152 10.46 -7.38 6.12
CA HIS A 152 10.63 -8.74 6.60
C HIS A 152 11.49 -9.56 5.61
N PRO A 153 12.20 -10.62 6.05
CA PRO A 153 12.99 -11.46 5.15
C PRO A 153 12.18 -12.17 4.06
N ALA A 154 10.95 -12.56 4.39
CA ALA A 154 9.97 -13.06 3.43
C ALA A 154 9.09 -11.92 2.90
N LEU A 155 8.41 -12.16 1.77
CA LEU A 155 7.46 -11.21 1.24
C LEU A 155 6.24 -11.16 2.17
N THR A 156 6.15 -10.09 2.95
CA THR A 156 5.11 -9.93 3.99
C THR A 156 4.24 -8.72 3.72
N LEU A 157 2.93 -8.87 3.89
CA LEU A 157 1.95 -7.81 3.79
C LEU A 157 1.37 -7.46 5.17
N GLY A 158 1.28 -6.16 5.44
CA GLY A 158 0.41 -5.61 6.47
C GLY A 158 -0.96 -5.29 5.88
N TYR A 159 -1.99 -5.34 6.71
CA TYR A 159 -3.38 -5.10 6.33
C TYR A 159 -3.98 -3.96 7.13
N ARG A 160 -4.42 -2.91 6.45
CA ARG A 160 -5.25 -1.84 7.00
C ARG A 160 -6.68 -2.11 6.58
N ILE A 161 -7.57 -2.21 7.57
CA ILE A 161 -8.93 -2.70 7.45
C ILE A 161 -9.87 -1.58 7.88
N GLU A 162 -10.66 -1.09 6.94
CA GLU A 162 -11.60 0.01 7.14
C GLU A 162 -13.04 -0.47 6.92
N VAL A 163 -13.82 -0.50 8.00
CA VAL A 163 -15.25 -0.83 8.00
C VAL A 163 -15.94 -0.24 9.24
N ASP A 164 -17.26 -0.04 9.20
CA ASP A 164 -18.04 0.55 10.31
C ASP A 164 -17.57 1.97 10.74
N GLY A 165 -16.89 2.69 9.85
CA GLY A 165 -16.23 3.95 10.18
C GLY A 165 -15.07 3.80 11.18
N GLN A 166 -14.47 2.62 11.28
CA GLN A 166 -13.33 2.29 12.12
C GLN A 166 -12.17 1.78 11.27
N CYS A 167 -10.94 1.97 11.76
CA CYS A 167 -9.73 1.49 11.11
C CYS A 167 -8.89 0.60 12.04
N VAL A 168 -8.65 -0.64 11.63
CA VAL A 168 -7.72 -1.58 12.27
C VAL A 168 -6.54 -1.83 11.35
N VAL A 169 -5.31 -1.77 11.86
CA VAL A 169 -4.12 -2.16 11.09
C VAL A 169 -3.47 -3.36 11.73
N TYR A 170 -3.20 -4.39 10.94
CA TYR A 170 -2.40 -5.55 11.29
C TYR A 170 -1.04 -5.45 10.59
N SER A 171 0.00 -5.22 11.38
CA SER A 171 1.37 -5.05 10.91
C SER A 171 2.31 -5.85 11.81
N CYS A 172 2.15 -7.16 11.79
CA CYS A 172 3.07 -8.08 12.45
C CYS A 172 4.18 -8.49 11.50
N ASP A 173 5.31 -8.90 12.07
CA ASP A 173 6.53 -9.29 11.36
C ASP A 173 7.06 -8.16 10.50
N HIS A 174 7.18 -6.99 11.15
CA HIS A 174 7.82 -5.80 10.59
C HIS A 174 9.08 -5.48 11.38
N GLU A 175 10.20 -5.28 10.70
CA GLU A 175 11.44 -4.84 11.32
C GLU A 175 11.66 -3.33 11.14
N PRO A 176 12.15 -2.61 12.17
CA PRO A 176 12.57 -1.22 12.03
C PRO A 176 13.46 -1.00 10.80
N PHE A 177 13.21 0.05 10.04
CA PHE A 177 14.12 0.35 8.94
C PHE A 177 15.46 0.82 9.51
N PRO A 178 16.59 0.38 8.94
CA PRO A 178 17.89 0.73 9.47
C PRO A 178 18.14 2.25 9.53
N ARG A 179 18.70 2.73 10.65
CA ARG A 179 18.89 4.16 10.93
C ARG A 179 20.37 4.53 10.85
N ALA A 180 20.65 5.72 10.33
CA ALA A 180 22.01 6.23 10.21
C ALA A 180 22.62 6.51 11.60
N GLY A 181 23.86 6.09 11.81
CA GLY A 181 24.66 6.46 12.99
C GLY A 181 24.04 6.08 14.34
N GLY A 182 23.13 5.10 14.39
CA GLY A 182 22.43 4.71 15.62
C GLY A 182 21.41 5.74 16.11
N SER A 183 20.92 6.63 15.24
CA SER A 183 19.87 7.60 15.58
C SER A 183 18.59 6.92 16.06
N THR A 184 17.91 7.54 17.02
CA THR A 184 16.58 7.14 17.49
C THR A 184 15.43 7.76 16.68
N GLU A 185 15.74 8.66 15.73
CA GLU A 185 14.73 9.30 14.89
C GLU A 185 14.22 8.39 13.77
N LEU A 186 12.92 8.49 13.46
CA LEU A 186 12.30 7.76 12.36
C LEU A 186 12.84 8.23 11.00
N ASN A 187 13.30 7.29 10.16
CA ASN A 187 13.76 7.62 8.82
C ASN A 187 12.60 7.72 7.81
N GLU A 188 12.87 8.04 6.54
CA GLU A 188 11.81 8.17 5.52
C GLU A 188 10.98 6.90 5.30
N GLN A 189 11.58 5.71 5.43
CA GLN A 189 10.89 4.43 5.25
C GLN A 189 9.99 4.13 6.46
N ASP A 190 10.46 4.44 7.67
CA ASP A 190 9.64 4.42 8.87
C ASP A 190 8.47 5.41 8.73
N LEU A 191 8.69 6.61 8.17
CA LEU A 191 7.63 7.58 7.92
C LEU A 191 6.61 7.10 6.89
N MET A 192 7.02 6.30 5.90
CA MET A 192 6.07 5.63 4.98
C MET A 192 5.24 4.58 5.71
N HIS A 193 5.82 3.88 6.68
CA HIS A 193 5.08 2.94 7.52
C HIS A 193 4.12 3.68 8.47
N VAL A 194 4.58 4.75 9.12
CA VAL A 194 3.74 5.68 9.91
C VAL A 194 2.54 6.16 9.11
N GLU A 195 2.72 6.47 7.83
CA GLU A 195 1.63 6.89 6.95
C GLU A 195 0.58 5.78 6.73
N PHE A 196 1.00 4.53 6.66
CA PHE A 196 0.09 3.38 6.59
C PHE A 196 -0.68 3.17 7.89
N LEU A 197 -0.03 3.39 9.03
CA LEU A 197 -0.63 3.32 10.37
C LEU A 197 -1.53 4.52 10.72
N ARG A 198 -1.44 5.61 9.96
CA ARG A 198 -1.99 6.92 10.34
C ARG A 198 -3.47 6.86 10.74
N ASP A 199 -3.76 7.49 11.88
CA ASP A 199 -5.10 7.67 12.45
C ASP A 199 -5.90 6.37 12.69
N ALA A 200 -5.24 5.22 12.79
CA ALA A 200 -5.91 3.96 13.10
C ALA A 200 -6.51 3.94 14.51
N ASP A 201 -7.70 3.34 14.66
CA ASP A 201 -8.35 3.12 15.95
C ASP A 201 -7.63 2.03 16.77
N LEU A 202 -7.07 1.04 16.07
CA LEU A 202 -6.29 -0.03 16.64
C LEU A 202 -5.16 -0.43 15.67
N VAL A 203 -3.93 -0.46 16.15
CA VAL A 203 -2.81 -1.13 15.47
C VAL A 203 -2.47 -2.39 16.25
N ILE A 204 -2.38 -3.51 15.55
CA ILE A 204 -1.89 -4.80 16.04
C ILE A 204 -0.49 -4.96 15.45
N HIS A 205 0.53 -4.83 16.30
CA HIS A 205 1.93 -4.82 15.89
C HIS A 205 2.69 -5.91 16.64
N ASP A 206 3.67 -6.52 15.97
CA ASP A 206 4.58 -7.42 16.67
C ASP A 206 5.50 -6.64 17.64
N ALA A 207 5.84 -7.27 18.74
CA ALA A 207 6.73 -6.72 19.76
C ALA A 207 7.62 -7.83 20.31
N GLN A 208 8.22 -8.60 19.38
CA GLN A 208 8.95 -9.79 19.76
C GLN A 208 10.19 -9.45 20.59
N TYR A 209 10.79 -8.28 20.39
CA TYR A 209 12.03 -7.89 21.06
C TYR A 209 11.90 -6.61 21.90
N THR A 210 12.90 -6.36 22.74
CA THR A 210 13.17 -5.03 23.32
C THR A 210 14.33 -4.37 22.60
N GLU A 211 14.52 -3.06 22.78
CA GLU A 211 15.72 -2.34 22.27
C GLU A 211 17.05 -2.97 22.72
N GLU A 212 17.09 -3.58 23.91
CA GLU A 212 18.28 -4.26 24.43
C GLU A 212 18.58 -5.56 23.69
N GLU A 213 17.54 -6.30 23.30
CA GLU A 213 17.66 -7.59 22.61
C GLU A 213 17.92 -7.42 21.10
N TYR A 214 17.44 -6.33 20.52
CA TYR A 214 17.39 -6.11 19.07
C TYR A 214 18.74 -6.16 18.33
N PRO A 215 19.88 -5.67 18.86
CA PRO A 215 21.14 -5.62 18.12
C PRO A 215 21.63 -6.98 17.59
N ILE A 216 21.25 -8.10 18.24
CA ILE A 216 21.59 -9.46 17.80
C ILE A 216 20.46 -10.14 17.01
N LYS A 217 19.39 -9.40 16.71
CA LYS A 217 18.17 -9.85 16.01
C LYS A 217 17.90 -9.10 14.71
N VAL A 218 18.80 -8.18 14.33
CA VAL A 218 18.71 -7.46 13.05
C VAL A 218 18.64 -8.45 11.89
N GLY A 219 17.72 -8.21 10.96
CA GLY A 219 17.41 -9.05 9.81
C GLY A 219 16.49 -10.23 10.10
N TRP A 220 16.01 -10.38 11.34
CA TRP A 220 15.05 -11.45 11.68
C TRP A 220 13.62 -11.06 11.34
N GLY A 221 13.35 -9.79 11.01
CA GLY A 221 12.05 -9.38 10.52
C GLY A 221 11.01 -9.02 11.58
N HIS A 222 11.44 -8.69 12.81
CA HIS A 222 10.56 -8.35 13.92
C HIS A 222 10.97 -7.04 14.60
N SER A 223 10.01 -6.42 15.29
CA SER A 223 10.12 -5.13 15.95
C SER A 223 10.38 -5.22 17.43
N THR A 224 10.88 -4.09 17.94
CA THR A 224 10.89 -3.83 19.37
C THR A 224 9.57 -3.22 19.83
N ALA A 225 9.20 -3.44 21.09
CA ALA A 225 8.04 -2.78 21.68
C ALA A 225 8.16 -1.24 21.62
N GLU A 226 9.37 -0.72 21.78
CA GLU A 226 9.70 0.71 21.70
C GLU A 226 9.44 1.27 20.30
N TYR A 227 9.90 0.56 19.26
CA TYR A 227 9.66 0.95 17.87
C TYR A 227 8.17 1.04 17.58
N ALA A 228 7.40 0.03 17.98
CA ALA A 228 5.96 -0.01 17.78
C ALA A 228 5.26 1.20 18.44
N VAL A 229 5.69 1.61 19.65
CA VAL A 229 5.20 2.81 20.33
C VAL A 229 5.55 4.09 19.56
N ASP A 230 6.78 4.20 19.07
CA ASP A 230 7.26 5.39 18.38
C ASP A 230 6.51 5.61 17.05
N VAL A 231 6.36 4.57 16.22
CA VAL A 231 5.64 4.69 14.95
C VAL A 231 4.14 4.90 15.16
N CYS A 232 3.52 4.26 16.16
CA CYS A 232 2.11 4.47 16.48
C CYS A 232 1.84 5.88 17.04
N THR A 233 2.77 6.41 17.83
CA THR A 233 2.70 7.79 18.32
C THR A 233 2.79 8.77 17.16
N ALA A 234 3.78 8.62 16.27
CA ALA A 234 3.95 9.47 15.09
C ALA A 234 2.75 9.39 14.14
N ALA A 235 2.08 8.24 14.09
CA ALA A 235 0.90 7.98 13.28
C ALA A 235 -0.42 8.49 13.90
N ASN A 236 -0.41 9.03 15.13
CA ASN A 236 -1.63 9.41 15.86
C ASN A 236 -2.62 8.23 16.02
N VAL A 237 -2.09 7.05 16.33
CA VAL A 237 -2.87 5.84 16.61
C VAL A 237 -3.56 5.95 17.97
N ARG A 238 -4.80 5.44 18.06
CA ARG A 238 -5.57 5.47 19.31
C ARG A 238 -5.20 4.35 20.28
N GLN A 239 -5.12 3.11 19.79
CA GLN A 239 -4.78 1.93 20.59
C GLN A 239 -3.72 1.08 19.88
N LEU A 240 -2.73 0.59 20.63
CA LEU A 240 -1.72 -0.35 20.20
C LEU A 240 -1.86 -1.66 20.98
N ALA A 241 -2.10 -2.75 20.24
CA ALA A 241 -2.04 -4.12 20.74
C ALA A 241 -0.67 -4.72 20.37
N LEU A 242 0.17 -4.95 21.37
CA LEU A 242 1.41 -5.71 21.20
C LEU A 242 1.07 -7.20 21.11
N THR A 243 1.47 -7.86 20.03
CA THR A 243 1.28 -9.30 19.82
C THR A 243 2.58 -9.93 19.33
N HIS A 244 2.51 -11.17 18.87
CA HIS A 244 3.66 -11.94 18.38
C HIS A 244 4.75 -12.01 19.45
N HIS A 245 4.33 -12.28 20.69
CA HIS A 245 5.23 -12.29 21.83
C HIS A 245 6.27 -13.42 21.65
N ASP A 246 7.52 -13.16 22.03
CA ASP A 246 8.60 -14.14 21.87
C ASP A 246 8.26 -15.47 22.58
N PRO A 247 8.47 -16.64 21.95
CA PRO A 247 8.18 -17.94 22.54
C PRO A 247 8.86 -18.22 23.88
N MET A 248 9.98 -17.56 24.16
CA MET A 248 10.74 -17.75 25.39
C MET A 248 10.31 -16.78 26.50
N ARG A 249 9.37 -15.86 26.22
CA ARG A 249 8.93 -14.84 27.16
C ARG A 249 7.70 -15.29 27.95
N ASP A 250 7.85 -15.42 29.27
CA ASP A 250 6.74 -15.69 30.18
C ASP A 250 5.80 -14.48 30.32
N ASP A 251 4.66 -14.69 30.98
CA ASP A 251 3.66 -13.64 31.14
C ASP A 251 4.17 -12.44 31.98
N ASP A 252 5.03 -12.68 32.98
CA ASP A 252 5.54 -11.62 33.86
C ASP A 252 6.50 -10.68 33.10
N ALA A 253 7.30 -11.22 32.20
CA ALA A 253 8.14 -10.44 31.31
C ALA A 253 7.32 -9.65 30.28
N VAL A 254 6.20 -10.19 29.78
CA VAL A 254 5.28 -9.42 28.92
C VAL A 254 4.65 -8.25 29.69
N ASP A 255 4.25 -8.44 30.96
CA ASP A 255 3.78 -7.33 31.81
C ASP A 255 4.84 -6.23 31.96
N GLN A 256 6.09 -6.62 32.19
CA GLN A 256 7.19 -5.67 32.37
C GLN A 256 7.39 -4.80 31.12
N ILE A 257 7.35 -5.41 29.92
CA ILE A 257 7.41 -4.68 28.65
C ILE A 257 6.24 -3.69 28.54
N VAL A 258 5.00 -4.15 28.76
CA VAL A 258 3.82 -3.28 28.67
C VAL A 258 3.89 -2.14 29.70
N SER A 259 4.35 -2.42 30.92
CA SER A 259 4.51 -1.41 31.97
C SER A 259 5.57 -0.38 31.58
N ALA A 260 6.71 -0.80 31.03
CA ALA A 260 7.75 0.10 30.57
C ALA A 260 7.22 1.01 29.43
N MET A 261 6.48 0.45 28.48
CA MET A 261 5.92 1.21 27.37
C MET A 261 4.83 2.20 27.81
N ARG A 262 4.00 1.84 28.80
CA ARG A 262 3.05 2.78 29.42
C ARG A 262 3.74 3.96 30.08
N ASN A 263 4.88 3.73 30.75
CA ASN A 263 5.67 4.81 31.33
C ASN A 263 6.24 5.72 30.23
N ARG A 264 6.82 5.14 29.17
CA ARG A 264 7.33 5.90 28.00
C ARG A 264 6.24 6.78 27.37
N ILE A 265 5.04 6.23 27.15
CA ILE A 265 3.88 6.96 26.62
C ILE A 265 3.47 8.12 27.55
N SER A 266 3.42 7.87 28.86
CA SER A 266 3.06 8.88 29.86
C SER A 266 4.08 10.03 29.91
N GLU A 267 5.38 9.71 29.82
CA GLU A 267 6.47 10.69 29.78
C GLU A 267 6.41 11.54 28.50
N ALA A 268 6.14 10.91 27.36
CA ALA A 268 5.94 11.57 26.08
C ALA A 268 4.59 12.33 25.96
N LYS A 269 3.69 12.18 26.94
CA LYS A 269 2.36 12.83 27.02
C LYS A 269 1.50 12.60 25.78
N THR A 270 1.55 11.39 25.22
CA THR A 270 0.78 11.02 24.04
C THR A 270 -0.57 10.40 24.45
N PRO A 271 -1.62 10.52 23.62
CA PRO A 271 -2.93 9.93 23.93
C PRO A 271 -3.00 8.42 23.60
N LEU A 272 -1.91 7.82 23.13
CA LEU A 272 -1.86 6.41 22.72
C LEU A 272 -2.16 5.49 23.90
N GLN A 273 -3.06 4.53 23.71
CA GLN A 273 -3.31 3.47 24.70
C GLN A 273 -2.58 2.20 24.27
N ILE A 274 -2.02 1.45 25.23
CA ILE A 274 -1.27 0.23 24.93
C ILE A 274 -1.68 -0.94 25.83
N PHE A 275 -1.73 -2.13 25.24
CA PHE A 275 -1.90 -3.41 25.92
C PHE A 275 -1.17 -4.54 25.18
N ALA A 276 -0.84 -5.62 25.88
CA ALA A 276 -0.43 -6.87 25.25
C ALA A 276 -1.67 -7.69 24.90
N ALA A 277 -1.76 -8.13 23.66
CA ALA A 277 -2.81 -9.01 23.17
C ALA A 277 -2.75 -10.36 23.90
N ALA A 278 -3.91 -10.85 24.31
CA ALA A 278 -4.08 -12.14 24.98
C ALA A 278 -5.08 -13.03 24.24
N GLU A 279 -4.86 -14.34 24.24
CA GLU A 279 -5.83 -15.30 23.72
C GLU A 279 -7.22 -15.12 24.36
N GLY A 280 -8.26 -15.11 23.52
CA GLY A 280 -9.63 -14.90 23.93
C GLY A 280 -10.02 -13.43 24.16
N GLN A 281 -9.04 -12.50 24.19
CA GLN A 281 -9.31 -11.08 24.36
C GLN A 281 -10.13 -10.54 23.19
N LYS A 282 -11.14 -9.71 23.52
CA LYS A 282 -12.03 -9.04 22.57
C LYS A 282 -11.85 -7.53 22.69
N VAL A 283 -11.81 -6.86 21.55
CA VAL A 283 -11.77 -5.40 21.43
C VAL A 283 -12.95 -4.97 20.57
N GLU A 284 -13.89 -4.26 21.18
CA GLU A 284 -15.03 -3.67 20.47
C GLU A 284 -14.71 -2.22 20.10
N LEU A 285 -14.64 -1.95 18.80
CA LEU A 285 -14.41 -0.62 18.27
C LEU A 285 -15.75 0.02 17.91
N LYS A 286 -16.05 1.14 18.58
CA LYS A 286 -17.28 1.92 18.42
C LYS A 286 -16.95 3.24 17.76
N THR A 287 -17.78 3.63 16.80
CA THR A 287 -17.67 4.87 16.05
C THR A 287 -17.59 6.06 17.00
N SER A 288 -16.40 6.67 17.11
CA SER A 288 -16.32 8.05 17.59
C SER A 288 -16.84 8.91 16.43
N GLY A 289 -17.77 9.84 16.67
CA GLY A 289 -18.58 10.52 15.64
C GLY A 289 -17.86 11.37 14.57
N LYS A 290 -16.58 11.09 14.26
CA LYS A 290 -15.85 11.58 13.09
C LYS A 290 -15.60 10.39 12.15
N THR A 291 -16.45 10.23 11.13
CA THR A 291 -16.15 9.37 9.98
C THR A 291 -14.89 9.90 9.29
N ARG A 292 -13.75 9.27 9.54
CA ARG A 292 -12.50 9.54 8.84
C ARG A 292 -12.44 8.62 7.63
N LYS A 293 -13.04 9.04 6.52
CA LYS A 293 -12.76 8.41 5.22
C LYS A 293 -11.44 8.96 4.73
N ARG A 294 -10.43 8.10 4.63
CA ARG A 294 -9.26 8.37 3.80
C ARG A 294 -9.64 7.93 2.38
N SER A 295 -9.26 8.70 1.36
CA SER A 295 -9.37 8.22 -0.02
C SER A 295 -8.55 6.94 -0.16
N PRO A 296 -9.15 5.80 -0.55
CA PRO A 296 -8.41 4.55 -0.69
C PRO A 296 -7.24 4.73 -1.65
N VAL A 297 -6.12 4.05 -1.38
CA VAL A 297 -5.00 3.99 -2.33
C VAL A 297 -5.41 3.03 -3.44
N GLU A 298 -5.95 3.54 -4.54
CA GLU A 298 -6.64 2.75 -5.60
C GLU A 298 -5.72 1.95 -6.53
N PHE A 299 -4.73 1.22 -6.00
CA PHE A 299 -4.11 0.13 -6.76
C PHE A 299 -4.84 -1.18 -6.41
N SER A 300 -5.39 -1.95 -7.36
CA SER A 300 -6.02 -3.24 -6.99
C SER A 300 -5.01 -4.21 -6.38
N ALA A 301 -5.13 -4.51 -5.09
CA ALA A 301 -4.26 -5.49 -4.44
C ALA A 301 -4.41 -6.89 -5.05
N VAL A 302 -5.58 -7.20 -5.62
CA VAL A 302 -5.86 -8.45 -6.35
C VAL A 302 -5.44 -8.25 -7.80
N THR A 303 -4.20 -8.59 -8.13
CA THR A 303 -3.65 -8.51 -9.49
C THR A 303 -2.99 -9.84 -9.84
N GLU A 304 -3.32 -10.42 -11.00
CA GLU A 304 -2.60 -11.59 -11.53
C GLU A 304 -1.17 -11.18 -11.93
N VAL A 305 -0.21 -11.28 -11.01
CA VAL A 305 1.21 -11.14 -11.33
C VAL A 305 1.74 -12.50 -11.85
N LYS A 306 1.24 -12.95 -13.01
CA LYS A 306 1.77 -14.16 -13.68
C LYS A 306 3.15 -13.87 -14.27
N SER A 307 4.22 -14.52 -13.78
CA SER A 307 5.60 -14.52 -14.32
C SER A 307 6.03 -13.22 -15.04
N ALA A 308 5.59 -12.06 -14.52
CA ALA A 308 5.57 -10.80 -15.26
C ALA A 308 6.89 -10.05 -15.10
N LEU A 309 7.83 -10.61 -14.34
CA LEU A 309 9.06 -9.93 -13.98
C LEU A 309 10.09 -9.90 -15.12
N ALA A 310 9.95 -10.77 -16.12
CA ALA A 310 10.82 -10.87 -17.29
C ALA A 310 10.92 -9.61 -18.13
N LYS A 311 9.90 -8.74 -18.08
CA LYS A 311 9.91 -7.46 -18.78
C LYS A 311 10.68 -6.36 -18.03
N TYR A 312 10.95 -6.55 -16.73
CA TYR A 312 11.67 -5.56 -15.93
C TYR A 312 13.17 -5.76 -16.04
N THR A 313 13.88 -4.66 -15.89
CA THR A 313 15.33 -4.63 -15.96
C THR A 313 15.91 -3.86 -14.79
N ILE A 314 16.88 -4.45 -14.09
CA ILE A 314 17.63 -3.84 -13.01
C ILE A 314 18.92 -3.28 -13.60
N LEU A 315 19.22 -2.01 -13.34
CA LEU A 315 20.56 -1.45 -13.53
C LEU A 315 21.34 -1.57 -12.23
N LEU A 316 22.40 -2.38 -12.22
CA LEU A 316 23.34 -2.46 -11.12
C LEU A 316 24.57 -1.60 -11.45
N GLY A 317 24.75 -0.52 -10.69
CA GLY A 317 25.93 0.32 -10.75
C GLY A 317 27.20 -0.41 -10.28
N PRO A 318 28.36 0.25 -10.36
CA PRO A 318 29.63 -0.33 -9.92
C PRO A 318 29.55 -0.80 -8.45
N THR A 319 29.94 -2.04 -8.21
CA THR A 319 29.86 -2.69 -6.89
C THR A 319 30.94 -3.77 -6.77
N SER A 320 31.11 -4.34 -5.57
CA SER A 320 32.03 -5.45 -5.33
C SER A 320 31.63 -6.70 -6.14
N ALA A 321 32.61 -7.59 -6.41
CA ALA A 321 32.35 -8.84 -7.11
C ALA A 321 31.39 -9.77 -6.35
N GLU A 322 31.41 -9.72 -5.02
CA GLU A 322 30.55 -10.53 -4.16
C GLU A 322 29.10 -10.04 -4.21
N THR A 323 28.90 -8.74 -4.01
CA THR A 323 27.59 -8.07 -4.11
C THR A 323 26.97 -8.31 -5.49
N ALA A 324 27.75 -8.12 -6.57
CA ALA A 324 27.29 -8.37 -7.92
C ALA A 324 26.83 -9.82 -8.13
N LYS A 325 27.54 -10.80 -7.57
CA LYS A 325 27.18 -12.21 -7.66
C LYS A 325 25.85 -12.50 -6.96
N ILE A 326 25.63 -11.92 -5.78
CA ILE A 326 24.39 -12.10 -5.02
C ILE A 326 23.21 -11.47 -5.75
N ILE A 327 23.34 -10.21 -6.21
CA ILE A 327 22.28 -9.53 -6.98
C ILE A 327 22.00 -10.24 -8.31
N ALA A 328 23.03 -10.74 -9.01
CA ALA A 328 22.85 -11.50 -10.25
C ALA A 328 22.14 -12.83 -10.03
N ALA A 329 22.49 -13.57 -8.98
CA ALA A 329 21.78 -14.79 -8.60
C ALA A 329 20.32 -14.49 -8.25
N ALA A 330 20.08 -13.39 -7.52
CA ALA A 330 18.74 -12.96 -7.16
C ALA A 330 17.89 -12.57 -8.38
N ALA A 331 18.41 -11.71 -9.27
CA ALA A 331 17.73 -11.31 -10.49
C ALA A 331 17.44 -12.51 -11.42
N THR A 332 18.39 -13.44 -11.55
CA THR A 332 18.20 -14.66 -12.36
C THR A 332 17.09 -15.54 -11.79
N ALA A 333 17.07 -15.74 -10.47
CA ALA A 333 16.05 -16.54 -9.80
C ALA A 333 14.64 -15.93 -9.93
N GLU A 334 14.53 -14.60 -10.03
CA GLU A 334 13.27 -13.88 -10.28
C GLU A 334 12.95 -13.71 -11.77
N ASN A 335 13.80 -14.22 -12.67
CA ASN A 335 13.71 -14.03 -14.11
C ASN A 335 13.61 -12.54 -14.49
N VAL A 336 14.45 -11.68 -13.90
CA VAL A 336 14.54 -10.23 -14.16
C VAL A 336 15.80 -9.92 -14.97
N GLY A 337 15.70 -9.03 -15.96
CA GLY A 337 16.88 -8.59 -16.72
C GLY A 337 17.87 -7.82 -15.83
N LEU A 338 19.17 -8.05 -15.99
CA LEU A 338 20.21 -7.34 -15.24
C LEU A 338 21.19 -6.64 -16.18
N LEU A 339 21.27 -5.31 -16.07
CA LEU A 339 22.28 -4.46 -16.67
C LEU A 339 23.37 -4.21 -15.63
N GLN A 340 24.35 -5.10 -15.56
CA GLN A 340 25.48 -4.94 -14.64
C GLN A 340 26.54 -4.02 -15.26
N SER A 341 26.93 -2.98 -14.52
CA SER A 341 27.91 -1.99 -14.96
C SER A 341 29.20 -2.09 -14.14
N LYS A 342 30.35 -2.15 -14.82
CA LYS A 342 31.68 -2.24 -14.17
C LYS A 342 32.26 -0.90 -13.76
N ASN A 343 31.78 0.19 -14.35
CA ASN A 343 32.18 1.56 -14.06
C ASN A 343 30.99 2.50 -14.25
N ILE A 344 31.14 3.74 -13.78
CA ILE A 344 30.06 4.73 -13.77
C ILE A 344 29.63 5.16 -15.17
N ASP A 345 30.55 5.26 -16.13
CA ASP A 345 30.22 5.71 -17.48
C ASP A 345 29.31 4.71 -18.21
N ILE A 346 29.57 3.41 -18.07
CA ILE A 346 28.69 2.35 -18.61
C ILE A 346 27.33 2.36 -17.89
N ALA A 347 27.30 2.65 -16.59
CA ALA A 347 26.07 2.74 -15.83
C ALA A 347 25.19 3.91 -16.31
N LEU A 348 25.81 5.07 -16.57
CA LEU A 348 25.12 6.25 -17.09
C LEU A 348 24.56 6.03 -18.50
N ASP A 349 25.33 5.40 -19.40
CA ASP A 349 24.84 5.04 -20.75
C ASP A 349 23.64 4.08 -20.68
N SER A 350 23.69 3.14 -19.73
CA SER A 350 22.62 2.16 -19.52
C SER A 350 21.28 2.76 -19.06
N LEU A 351 21.25 4.01 -18.56
CA LEU A 351 20.01 4.70 -18.22
C LEU A 351 19.10 4.90 -19.45
N GLN A 352 19.69 5.02 -20.66
CA GLN A 352 18.92 5.16 -21.90
C GLN A 352 18.03 3.94 -22.19
N LYS A 353 18.39 2.77 -21.64
CA LYS A 353 17.60 1.53 -21.74
C LYS A 353 16.39 1.52 -20.81
N ARG A 354 16.16 2.61 -20.05
CA ARG A 354 15.04 2.80 -19.13
C ARG A 354 14.87 1.62 -18.15
N PRO A 355 15.87 1.38 -17.29
CA PRO A 355 15.76 0.33 -16.28
C PRO A 355 14.57 0.59 -15.36
N SER A 356 13.97 -0.48 -14.86
CA SER A 356 12.80 -0.47 -13.95
C SER A 356 13.20 -0.30 -12.48
N LEU A 357 14.45 -0.60 -12.15
CA LEU A 357 15.06 -0.46 -10.83
C LEU A 357 16.54 -0.09 -11.01
N ILE A 358 17.05 0.84 -10.21
CA ILE A 358 18.47 1.20 -10.21
C ILE A 358 19.04 0.86 -8.85
N ILE A 359 20.14 0.11 -8.81
CA ILE A 359 20.85 -0.23 -7.58
C ILE A 359 22.23 0.40 -7.62
N VAL A 360 22.54 1.17 -6.57
CA VAL A 360 23.85 1.81 -6.38
C VAL A 360 24.51 1.28 -5.11
N ASP A 361 25.82 1.06 -5.16
CA ASP A 361 26.61 0.62 -4.01
C ASP A 361 27.42 1.80 -3.47
N LYS A 362 26.97 2.35 -2.34
CA LYS A 362 27.63 3.49 -1.67
C LYS A 362 28.99 3.09 -1.11
N HIS A 363 29.12 1.85 -0.63
CA HIS A 363 30.36 1.36 -0.03
C HIS A 363 31.46 1.23 -1.09
N GLN A 364 31.10 0.84 -2.32
CA GLN A 364 32.07 0.78 -3.41
C GLN A 364 32.56 2.16 -3.85
N SER A 365 31.65 3.13 -3.99
CA SER A 365 31.96 4.52 -4.35
C SER A 365 30.75 5.42 -4.11
N ALA A 366 30.77 6.21 -3.04
CA ALA A 366 29.68 7.12 -2.69
C ALA A 366 29.45 8.19 -3.77
N ASP A 367 30.53 8.66 -4.41
CA ASP A 367 30.46 9.66 -5.49
C ASP A 367 29.80 9.07 -6.75
N ASP A 368 30.15 7.85 -7.14
CA ASP A 368 29.54 7.19 -8.30
C ASP A 368 28.06 6.87 -8.04
N ALA A 369 27.74 6.41 -6.83
CA ALA A 369 26.36 6.17 -6.42
C ALA A 369 25.50 7.44 -6.50
N LEU A 370 26.01 8.56 -5.97
CA LEU A 370 25.34 9.86 -6.03
C LEU A 370 25.20 10.36 -7.47
N LYS A 371 26.27 10.25 -8.27
CA LYS A 371 26.28 10.69 -9.68
C LYS A 371 25.26 9.92 -10.50
N LEU A 372 25.19 8.59 -10.36
CA LEU A 372 24.22 7.77 -11.07
C LEU A 372 22.78 8.12 -10.67
N GLY A 373 22.53 8.33 -9.37
CA GLY A 373 21.22 8.69 -8.86
C GLY A 373 20.72 10.06 -9.36
N LEU A 374 21.58 11.08 -9.32
CA LEU A 374 21.28 12.43 -9.85
C LEU A 374 20.97 12.39 -11.35
N GLN A 375 21.84 11.76 -12.14
CA GLN A 375 21.66 11.69 -13.60
C GLN A 375 20.41 10.90 -14.00
N ALA A 376 20.07 9.83 -13.27
CA ALA A 376 18.81 9.12 -13.50
C ALA A 376 17.60 10.05 -13.31
N LYS A 377 17.60 10.90 -12.28
CA LYS A 377 16.50 11.85 -12.02
C LYS A 377 16.46 13.00 -13.01
N GLU A 378 17.61 13.58 -13.37
CA GLU A 378 17.71 14.61 -14.41
C GLU A 378 17.22 14.09 -15.77
N ALA A 379 17.47 12.83 -16.09
CA ALA A 379 16.95 12.15 -17.27
C ALA A 379 15.45 11.81 -17.20
N GLY A 380 14.75 12.22 -16.13
CA GLY A 380 13.31 11.98 -15.94
C GLY A 380 12.96 10.54 -15.54
N SER A 381 13.93 9.74 -15.07
CA SER A 381 13.68 8.36 -14.65
C SER A 381 12.77 8.31 -13.43
N GLN A 382 11.66 7.59 -13.57
CA GLN A 382 10.74 7.24 -12.49
C GLN A 382 11.17 5.97 -11.74
N ALA A 383 12.23 5.30 -12.20
CA ALA A 383 12.73 4.12 -11.52
C ALA A 383 13.18 4.47 -10.09
N PRO A 384 12.83 3.67 -9.09
CA PRO A 384 13.35 3.81 -7.75
C PRO A 384 14.84 3.50 -7.76
N ILE A 385 15.54 4.20 -6.88
CA ILE A 385 16.97 4.03 -6.66
C ILE A 385 17.12 3.35 -5.31
N VAL A 386 17.72 2.17 -5.33
CA VAL A 386 18.03 1.37 -4.15
C VAL A 386 19.50 1.54 -3.83
N VAL A 387 19.80 1.86 -2.58
CA VAL A 387 21.17 2.03 -2.11
C VAL A 387 21.60 0.81 -1.31
N ILE A 388 22.72 0.23 -1.69
CA ILE A 388 23.46 -0.72 -0.86
C ILE A 388 24.41 0.07 0.04
N SER A 389 24.34 -0.16 1.35
CA SER A 389 25.16 0.52 2.37
C SER A 389 25.49 -0.41 3.52
N HIS A 390 26.43 -0.02 4.38
CA HIS A 390 26.70 -0.69 5.67
C HIS A 390 25.86 -0.07 6.81
N ASP A 391 25.87 -0.69 8.00
CA ASP A 391 25.10 -0.23 9.17
C ASP A 391 25.63 1.06 9.80
N ASP A 392 26.91 1.36 9.64
CA ASP A 392 27.61 2.52 10.19
C ASP A 392 27.62 3.75 9.27
N ASP A 393 26.97 3.65 8.11
CA ASP A 393 27.02 4.67 7.08
C ASP A 393 26.16 5.90 7.44
N ASP A 394 26.83 7.00 7.83
CA ASP A 394 26.18 8.29 8.09
C ASP A 394 25.57 8.82 6.79
N SER A 395 24.24 8.90 6.78
CA SER A 395 23.48 8.73 5.55
C SER A 395 23.13 10.07 4.92
N ALA A 396 23.11 11.17 5.67
CA ALA A 396 22.50 12.47 5.33
C ALA A 396 22.81 13.12 3.95
N LYS A 397 23.83 12.68 3.20
CA LYS A 397 24.26 13.33 1.95
C LYS A 397 23.67 12.77 0.64
N LEU A 398 23.15 11.52 0.63
CA LEU A 398 22.53 10.93 -0.59
C LEU A 398 20.98 11.05 -0.64
N PHE A 399 20.33 11.50 0.43
CA PHE A 399 18.88 11.40 0.69
C PHE A 399 18.05 12.49 -0.01
N ARG A 400 18.53 13.05 -1.12
CA ARG A 400 17.71 13.98 -1.93
C ARG A 400 16.66 13.26 -2.78
N PHE A 401 16.68 11.94 -2.82
CA PHE A 401 15.73 11.11 -3.54
C PHE A 401 15.10 10.15 -2.53
N LYS A 402 13.78 9.96 -2.57
CA LYS A 402 13.09 8.88 -1.82
C LYS A 402 13.71 7.54 -2.25
N THR A 403 14.70 7.05 -1.52
CA THR A 403 15.49 5.86 -1.87
C THR A 403 15.24 4.74 -0.87
N GLU A 404 15.13 3.52 -1.38
CA GLU A 404 15.04 2.33 -0.56
C GLU A 404 16.46 1.79 -0.28
N ARG A 405 16.67 1.10 0.85
CA ARG A 405 17.98 0.60 1.27
C ARG A 405 18.04 -0.93 1.34
N ILE A 406 19.22 -1.47 1.06
CA ILE A 406 19.63 -2.85 1.38
C ILE A 406 20.92 -2.77 2.19
N VAL A 407 20.95 -3.39 3.37
CA VAL A 407 22.12 -3.37 4.27
C VAL A 407 23.02 -4.55 3.96
N TRP A 408 24.31 -4.27 3.71
CA TRP A 408 25.34 -5.28 3.56
C TRP A 408 25.90 -5.72 4.93
N PRO A 409 26.20 -7.02 5.14
CA PRO A 409 26.05 -8.15 4.22
C PRO A 409 24.63 -8.71 4.14
N PHE A 410 24.27 -9.31 3.01
CA PHE A 410 22.95 -9.93 2.81
C PHE A 410 23.00 -11.23 2.00
N SER A 411 22.01 -12.11 2.19
CA SER A 411 21.87 -13.36 1.43
C SER A 411 21.22 -13.15 0.05
N VAL A 412 21.28 -14.19 -0.79
CA VAL A 412 20.57 -14.20 -2.08
C VAL A 412 19.06 -14.12 -1.86
N GLU A 413 18.54 -14.85 -0.88
CA GLU A 413 17.11 -14.90 -0.55
C GLU A 413 16.58 -13.54 -0.11
N TYR A 414 17.32 -12.85 0.77
CA TYR A 414 16.96 -11.49 1.17
C TYR A 414 16.98 -10.53 -0.02
N ALA A 415 18.05 -10.57 -0.83
CA ALA A 415 18.14 -9.75 -2.04
C ALA A 415 16.96 -10.01 -2.98
N ARG A 416 16.58 -11.27 -3.20
CA ARG A 416 15.41 -11.64 -4.03
C ARG A 416 14.12 -11.01 -3.52
N THR A 417 13.82 -11.16 -2.24
CA THR A 417 12.61 -10.58 -1.61
C THR A 417 12.59 -9.06 -1.81
N ARG A 418 13.71 -8.38 -1.54
CA ARG A 418 13.81 -6.91 -1.67
C ARG A 418 13.66 -6.46 -3.11
N LEU A 419 14.39 -7.06 -4.05
CA LEU A 419 14.29 -6.75 -5.48
C LEU A 419 12.85 -6.88 -5.99
N ARG A 420 12.18 -7.98 -5.64
CA ARG A 420 10.79 -8.21 -6.04
C ARG A 420 9.86 -7.18 -5.41
N ALA A 421 9.95 -6.92 -4.11
CA ALA A 421 9.13 -5.91 -3.45
C ALA A 421 9.29 -4.52 -4.11
N PHE A 422 10.53 -4.13 -4.40
CA PHE A 422 10.84 -2.86 -5.06
C PHE A 422 10.29 -2.79 -6.49
N ILE A 423 10.47 -3.86 -7.29
CA ILE A 423 9.92 -3.91 -8.65
C ILE A 423 8.40 -3.91 -8.59
N LEU A 424 7.76 -4.74 -7.76
CA LEU A 424 6.31 -4.78 -7.65
C LEU A 424 5.73 -3.43 -7.23
N ARG A 425 6.37 -2.70 -6.31
CA ARG A 425 6.01 -1.32 -5.95
C ARG A 425 6.06 -0.35 -7.14
N THR A 426 6.86 -0.60 -8.17
CA THR A 426 6.95 0.22 -9.40
C THR A 426 6.02 -0.22 -10.49
N THR A 427 5.69 -1.51 -10.57
CA THR A 427 4.68 -2.05 -11.50
C THR A 427 3.28 -1.50 -11.26
N CYS A 428 3.07 -0.91 -10.09
CA CYS A 428 1.78 -0.46 -9.57
C CYS A 428 1.60 1.06 -9.59
N ARG A 429 2.43 1.83 -10.31
CA ARG A 429 2.37 3.30 -10.30
C ARG A 429 2.41 3.89 -11.71
N TRP A 430 1.25 4.32 -12.20
CA TRP A 430 1.19 5.39 -13.18
C TRP A 430 1.76 6.68 -12.56
N VAL A 431 2.19 7.63 -13.40
CA VAL A 431 2.87 8.83 -12.90
C VAL A 431 1.84 9.70 -12.18
N ARG A 432 2.06 9.97 -10.89
CA ARG A 432 1.23 10.93 -10.14
C ARG A 432 1.55 12.35 -10.59
N ALA A 433 0.52 13.19 -10.71
CA ALA A 433 0.70 14.61 -10.93
C ALA A 433 1.48 15.24 -9.76
N GLN A 434 2.40 16.15 -10.09
CA GLN A 434 3.00 17.02 -9.08
C GLN A 434 1.93 17.95 -8.49
N LEU A 435 2.21 18.49 -7.31
CA LEU A 435 1.38 19.57 -6.78
C LEU A 435 1.81 20.89 -7.42
N PRO A 436 0.87 21.78 -7.78
CA PRO A 436 1.16 23.17 -8.10
C PRO A 436 1.98 23.84 -6.99
N ASP A 437 2.88 24.77 -7.36
CA ASP A 437 3.70 25.51 -6.40
C ASP A 437 2.85 26.34 -5.41
N ASP A 438 1.64 26.74 -5.83
CA ASP A 438 0.65 27.52 -5.07
C ASP A 438 -0.49 26.67 -4.47
N GLU A 439 -0.29 25.35 -4.29
CA GLU A 439 -1.36 24.40 -3.96
C GLU A 439 -2.21 24.78 -2.74
N GLU A 440 -1.62 25.26 -1.64
CA GLU A 440 -2.38 25.63 -0.44
C GLU A 440 -3.27 26.87 -0.67
N GLU A 441 -2.78 27.84 -1.46
CA GLU A 441 -3.56 29.02 -1.84
C GLU A 441 -4.70 28.65 -2.81
N ARG A 442 -4.41 27.74 -3.75
CA ARG A 442 -5.38 27.16 -4.69
C ARG A 442 -6.50 26.42 -3.99
N LEU A 443 -6.16 25.56 -3.01
CA LEU A 443 -7.15 24.84 -2.20
C LEU A 443 -7.98 25.79 -1.33
N THR A 444 -7.38 26.87 -0.84
CA THR A 444 -8.12 27.90 -0.09
C THR A 444 -9.13 28.59 -1.00
N ALA A 445 -8.70 29.05 -2.19
CA ALA A 445 -9.59 29.66 -3.18
C ALA A 445 -10.71 28.71 -3.65
N LEU A 446 -10.40 27.42 -3.84
CA LEU A 446 -11.41 26.41 -4.19
C LEU A 446 -12.47 26.25 -3.10
N LYS A 447 -12.06 26.24 -1.83
CA LYS A 447 -12.98 26.17 -0.69
C LYS A 447 -13.86 27.41 -0.58
N GLU A 448 -13.31 28.60 -0.86
CA GLU A 448 -14.05 29.86 -0.85
C GLU A 448 -15.16 29.92 -1.92
N LEU A 449 -15.05 29.15 -3.01
CA LEU A 449 -16.14 29.03 -3.98
C LEU A 449 -17.39 28.34 -3.41
N ALA A 450 -17.28 27.61 -2.29
CA ALA A 450 -18.36 26.84 -1.69
C ALA A 450 -19.12 25.92 -2.67
N ILE A 451 -18.44 25.47 -3.73
CA ILE A 451 -19.03 24.73 -4.84
C ILE A 451 -18.87 23.21 -4.71
N LEU A 452 -17.89 22.74 -3.94
CA LEU A 452 -17.67 21.30 -3.74
C LEU A 452 -18.87 20.68 -3.01
N ASP A 453 -19.24 19.45 -3.38
CA ASP A 453 -20.37 18.68 -2.84
C ASP A 453 -21.75 19.36 -2.97
N THR A 454 -21.88 20.36 -3.85
CA THR A 454 -23.17 20.98 -4.16
C THR A 454 -23.95 20.18 -5.19
N GLU A 455 -25.28 20.37 -5.22
CA GLU A 455 -26.15 19.73 -6.21
C GLU A 455 -25.76 20.11 -7.66
N PRO A 456 -26.10 19.25 -8.65
CA PRO A 456 -25.93 19.58 -10.06
C PRO A 456 -26.67 20.87 -10.43
N GLU A 457 -26.10 21.63 -11.37
CA GLU A 457 -26.66 22.90 -11.82
C GLU A 457 -26.69 22.96 -13.35
N GLU A 458 -27.87 23.25 -13.91
CA GLU A 458 -28.10 23.22 -15.37
C GLU A 458 -27.13 24.12 -16.14
N ARG A 459 -26.66 25.23 -15.54
CA ARG A 459 -25.66 26.11 -16.16
C ARG A 459 -24.34 25.39 -16.50
N PHE A 460 -23.88 24.47 -15.66
CA PHE A 460 -22.69 23.66 -15.93
C PHE A 460 -23.01 22.46 -16.82
N ASP A 461 -24.17 21.82 -16.62
CA ASP A 461 -24.64 20.68 -17.44
C ASP A 461 -24.86 21.04 -18.90
N HIS A 462 -25.30 22.27 -19.16
CA HIS A 462 -25.39 22.76 -20.52
C HIS A 462 -24.02 22.87 -21.20
N ILE A 463 -22.97 23.26 -20.47
CA ILE A 463 -21.62 23.40 -21.01
C ILE A 463 -21.02 22.04 -21.34
N THR A 464 -21.14 21.05 -20.45
CA THR A 464 -20.63 19.69 -20.71
C THR A 464 -21.38 19.01 -21.85
N ARG A 465 -22.70 19.18 -21.94
CA ARG A 465 -23.51 18.69 -23.07
C ARG A 465 -23.07 19.31 -24.39
N LEU A 466 -22.90 20.64 -24.42
CA LEU A 466 -22.42 21.34 -25.61
C LEU A 466 -21.00 20.92 -25.99
N ALA A 467 -20.12 20.68 -25.02
CA ALA A 467 -18.76 20.22 -25.27
C ALA A 467 -18.72 18.82 -25.86
N ALA A 468 -19.48 17.88 -25.28
CA ALA A 468 -19.62 16.52 -25.79
C ALA A 468 -20.15 16.51 -27.23
N GLU A 469 -21.21 17.27 -27.51
CA GLU A 469 -21.82 17.34 -28.85
C GLU A 469 -20.90 18.04 -29.87
N THR A 470 -20.30 19.17 -29.51
CA THR A 470 -19.49 19.97 -30.45
C THR A 470 -18.18 19.28 -30.82
N LEU A 471 -17.58 18.55 -29.88
CA LEU A 471 -16.29 17.88 -30.05
C LEU A 471 -16.43 16.36 -30.23
N ASP A 472 -17.67 15.90 -30.43
CA ASP A 472 -18.06 14.51 -30.69
C ASP A 472 -17.51 13.53 -29.66
N ALA A 473 -17.38 13.92 -28.39
CA ALA A 473 -16.80 13.10 -27.33
C ALA A 473 -17.89 12.45 -26.47
N PRO A 474 -17.79 11.15 -26.13
CA PRO A 474 -18.83 10.46 -25.37
C PRO A 474 -18.92 10.93 -23.91
N VAL A 475 -17.84 11.50 -23.37
CA VAL A 475 -17.79 12.00 -22.00
C VAL A 475 -17.22 13.41 -21.97
N ALA A 476 -17.89 14.30 -21.25
CA ALA A 476 -17.43 15.67 -20.98
C ALA A 476 -17.73 16.05 -19.54
N LEU A 477 -16.74 16.64 -18.85
CA LEU A 477 -16.82 16.93 -17.41
C LEU A 477 -16.38 18.36 -17.12
N VAL A 478 -17.09 19.04 -16.22
CA VAL A 478 -16.53 20.18 -15.46
C VAL A 478 -15.99 19.62 -14.16
N SER A 479 -14.67 19.57 -14.06
CA SER A 479 -13.94 18.94 -12.98
C SER A 479 -13.24 19.99 -12.12
N LEU A 480 -13.24 19.79 -10.80
CA LEU A 480 -12.48 20.56 -9.82
C LEU A 480 -11.53 19.64 -9.07
N VAL A 481 -10.28 20.07 -8.87
CA VAL A 481 -9.24 19.25 -8.23
C VAL A 481 -9.08 19.70 -6.77
N ASP A 482 -9.53 18.88 -5.82
CA ASP A 482 -9.39 19.11 -4.37
C ASP A 482 -8.07 18.49 -3.85
N ARG A 483 -7.87 18.45 -2.53
CA ARG A 483 -6.62 17.98 -1.90
C ARG A 483 -6.30 16.52 -2.26
N ASP A 484 -7.29 15.64 -2.15
CA ASP A 484 -7.17 14.19 -2.28
C ASP A 484 -8.07 13.58 -3.36
N ARG A 485 -8.98 14.37 -3.93
CA ARG A 485 -9.92 13.95 -4.98
C ARG A 485 -10.02 14.95 -6.14
N GLN A 486 -10.60 14.48 -7.23
CA GLN A 486 -11.13 15.23 -8.34
C GLN A 486 -12.66 15.10 -8.26
N TRP A 487 -13.36 16.21 -8.07
CA TRP A 487 -14.82 16.25 -7.93
C TRP A 487 -15.46 16.86 -9.18
N PHE A 488 -16.58 16.31 -9.63
CA PHE A 488 -17.21 16.73 -10.89
C PHE A 488 -18.45 17.58 -10.61
N LYS A 489 -18.40 18.86 -11.00
CA LYS A 489 -19.55 19.77 -10.92
C LYS A 489 -20.62 19.42 -11.94
N SER A 490 -20.21 18.88 -13.08
CA SER A 490 -21.10 18.44 -14.15
C SER A 490 -20.51 17.24 -14.86
N CYS A 491 -21.36 16.26 -15.18
CA CYS A 491 -20.97 15.05 -15.90
C CYS A 491 -21.94 14.79 -17.06
N MET A 492 -21.40 14.74 -18.28
CA MET A 492 -22.07 14.16 -19.44
C MET A 492 -21.43 12.79 -19.74
N GLY A 493 -22.24 11.75 -19.91
CA GLY A 493 -21.81 10.46 -20.44
C GLY A 493 -21.22 9.49 -19.41
N THR A 494 -21.32 9.82 -18.12
CA THR A 494 -20.89 8.96 -17.01
C THR A 494 -21.71 9.23 -15.75
N ASP A 495 -21.91 8.21 -14.93
CA ASP A 495 -22.55 8.31 -13.62
C ASP A 495 -21.56 8.58 -12.48
N ILE A 496 -20.25 8.53 -12.77
CA ILE A 496 -19.19 8.84 -11.81
C ILE A 496 -19.25 10.33 -11.47
N ARG A 497 -19.14 10.67 -10.18
CA ARG A 497 -19.21 12.05 -9.67
C ARG A 497 -17.90 12.56 -9.06
N GLU A 498 -16.97 11.67 -8.76
CA GLU A 498 -15.64 12.00 -8.29
C GLU A 498 -14.68 10.84 -8.56
N ALA A 499 -13.38 11.13 -8.51
CA ALA A 499 -12.30 10.15 -8.59
C ALA A 499 -11.12 10.61 -7.72
N PRO A 500 -10.27 9.74 -7.19
CA PRO A 500 -9.05 10.16 -6.50
C PRO A 500 -8.13 11.00 -7.37
N ARG A 501 -7.49 11.99 -6.73
CA ARG A 501 -6.61 12.94 -7.43
C ARG A 501 -5.39 12.28 -8.05
N ASP A 502 -4.90 11.18 -7.48
CA ASP A 502 -3.66 10.56 -7.94
C ASP A 502 -3.83 9.79 -9.26
N MET A 503 -5.06 9.41 -9.65
CA MET A 503 -5.39 8.89 -10.99
C MET A 503 -5.88 9.94 -11.97
N ALA A 504 -6.25 11.12 -11.45
CA ALA A 504 -6.89 12.17 -12.23
C ALA A 504 -5.97 12.70 -13.34
N PHE A 505 -6.34 12.48 -14.60
CA PHE A 505 -5.74 13.20 -15.73
C PHE A 505 -5.82 14.73 -15.54
N CYS A 506 -6.87 15.20 -14.87
CA CYS A 506 -7.06 16.62 -14.55
C CYS A 506 -6.03 17.14 -13.56
N ALA A 507 -5.50 16.31 -12.66
CA ALA A 507 -4.41 16.72 -11.77
C ALA A 507 -3.12 17.03 -12.54
N HIS A 508 -2.88 16.37 -13.67
CA HIS A 508 -1.79 16.72 -14.58
C HIS A 508 -2.12 17.98 -15.38
N ALA A 509 -3.36 18.10 -15.86
CA ALA A 509 -3.78 19.22 -16.68
C ALA A 509 -3.74 20.56 -15.93
N ILE A 510 -4.00 20.60 -14.61
CA ILE A 510 -3.92 21.85 -13.84
C ILE A 510 -2.49 22.38 -13.66
N LEU A 511 -1.47 21.58 -13.98
CA LEU A 511 -0.06 22.03 -14.01
C LEU A 511 0.29 22.68 -15.34
N GLU A 512 -0.51 22.46 -16.37
CA GLU A 512 -0.29 22.99 -17.70
C GLU A 512 -0.92 24.37 -17.84
N ASN A 513 -0.30 25.22 -18.66
CA ASN A 513 -0.85 26.55 -18.92
C ASN A 513 -1.95 26.56 -19.99
N ASP A 514 -2.05 25.50 -20.79
CA ASP A 514 -2.97 25.34 -21.89
C ASP A 514 -3.55 23.91 -21.89
N VAL A 515 -4.34 23.56 -22.91
CA VAL A 515 -4.96 22.24 -23.04
C VAL A 515 -3.93 21.12 -22.98
N LEU A 516 -4.09 20.21 -22.02
CA LEU A 516 -3.39 18.93 -22.00
C LEU A 516 -4.15 17.95 -22.91
N ILE A 517 -3.50 17.49 -23.97
CA ILE A 517 -4.01 16.44 -24.86
C ILE A 517 -3.19 15.16 -24.74
N VAL A 518 -3.89 14.03 -24.65
CA VAL A 518 -3.33 12.69 -24.63
C VAL A 518 -4.06 11.88 -25.71
N PRO A 519 -3.47 11.79 -26.92
CA PRO A 519 -4.14 11.15 -28.05
C PRO A 519 -4.44 9.67 -27.85
N ASP A 520 -3.52 8.96 -27.19
CA ASP A 520 -3.66 7.57 -26.79
C ASP A 520 -3.03 7.34 -25.42
N THR A 521 -3.84 7.22 -24.38
CA THR A 521 -3.39 7.01 -23.00
C THR A 521 -2.64 5.69 -22.81
N PHE A 522 -2.89 4.69 -23.65
CA PHE A 522 -2.23 3.39 -23.59
C PHE A 522 -0.75 3.47 -24.02
N ASN A 523 -0.42 4.46 -24.85
CA ASN A 523 0.94 4.72 -25.31
C ASN A 523 1.60 5.88 -24.56
N ASP A 524 0.86 6.59 -23.70
CA ASP A 524 1.39 7.68 -22.90
C ASP A 524 2.06 7.11 -21.62
N PRO A 525 3.38 7.31 -21.43
CA PRO A 525 4.10 6.74 -20.29
C PRO A 525 3.61 7.26 -18.93
N ARG A 526 2.87 8.38 -18.90
CA ARG A 526 2.28 8.88 -17.66
C ARG A 526 1.06 8.06 -17.24
N PHE A 527 0.32 7.49 -18.21
CA PHE A 527 -1.03 6.96 -18.02
C PHE A 527 -1.20 5.50 -18.44
N ALA A 528 -0.24 4.87 -19.12
CA ALA A 528 -0.40 3.51 -19.67
C ALA A 528 -0.84 2.47 -18.64
N ASP A 529 -0.34 2.60 -17.40
CA ASP A 529 -0.66 1.70 -16.27
C ASP A 529 -1.75 2.28 -15.33
N ASN A 530 -2.40 3.40 -15.69
CA ASN A 530 -3.43 4.05 -14.87
C ASN A 530 -4.72 3.20 -14.84
N PRO A 531 -5.43 3.04 -13.70
CA PRO A 531 -6.61 2.19 -13.59
C PRO A 531 -7.77 2.65 -14.47
N MET A 532 -7.86 3.95 -14.78
CA MET A 532 -8.84 4.47 -15.72
C MET A 532 -8.57 3.99 -17.15
N VAL A 533 -7.33 3.61 -17.48
CA VAL A 533 -6.91 3.11 -18.81
C VAL A 533 -7.02 1.59 -18.88
N THR A 534 -6.54 0.88 -17.87
CA THR A 534 -6.44 -0.59 -17.85
C THR A 534 -7.68 -1.28 -17.28
N GLY A 535 -8.46 -0.58 -16.45
CA GLY A 535 -9.68 -1.07 -15.81
C GLY A 535 -10.93 -0.94 -16.69
N GLU A 536 -12.11 -0.97 -16.05
CA GLU A 536 -13.41 -1.01 -16.75
C GLU A 536 -13.71 0.22 -17.59
N SER A 537 -13.26 1.41 -17.16
CA SER A 537 -13.46 2.69 -17.87
C SER A 537 -12.78 2.73 -19.24
N ARG A 538 -11.72 1.94 -19.43
CA ARG A 538 -10.96 1.79 -20.70
C ARG A 538 -10.70 3.12 -21.40
N VAL A 539 -10.33 4.15 -20.65
CA VAL A 539 -10.02 5.48 -21.18
C VAL A 539 -8.85 5.36 -22.13
N ARG A 540 -9.04 5.76 -23.39
CA ARG A 540 -8.02 5.78 -24.44
C ARG A 540 -7.64 7.18 -24.89
N PHE A 541 -8.48 8.17 -24.67
CA PHE A 541 -8.22 9.55 -25.03
C PHE A 541 -8.60 10.49 -23.89
N TYR A 542 -7.80 11.54 -23.71
CA TYR A 542 -8.08 12.63 -22.79
C TYR A 542 -7.69 13.97 -23.40
N ALA A 543 -8.57 14.97 -23.27
CA ALA A 543 -8.25 16.37 -23.50
C ALA A 543 -8.84 17.24 -22.40
N GLY A 544 -8.00 17.99 -21.67
CA GLY A 544 -8.43 18.83 -20.55
C GLY A 544 -7.94 20.26 -20.69
N CYS A 545 -8.86 21.22 -20.71
CA CYS A 545 -8.54 22.65 -20.66
C CYS A 545 -8.63 23.15 -19.21
N PRO A 546 -7.55 23.73 -18.65
CA PRO A 546 -7.56 24.34 -17.31
C PRO A 546 -8.66 25.39 -17.15
N LEU A 547 -9.30 25.43 -15.98
CA LEU A 547 -10.29 26.44 -15.57
C LEU A 547 -9.69 27.39 -14.55
N ARG A 548 -9.59 28.67 -14.90
CA ARG A 548 -8.91 29.70 -14.13
C ARG A 548 -9.88 30.65 -13.45
N LEU A 549 -9.55 31.03 -12.22
CA LEU A 549 -10.16 32.17 -11.54
C LEU A 549 -9.46 33.49 -11.91
N PRO A 550 -10.06 34.66 -11.61
CA PRO A 550 -9.48 35.97 -11.95
C PRO A 550 -8.12 36.26 -11.31
N ASP A 551 -7.80 35.61 -10.20
CA ASP A 551 -6.50 35.69 -9.52
C ASP A 551 -5.44 34.76 -10.13
N GLY A 552 -5.76 34.11 -11.25
CA GLY A 552 -4.85 33.26 -12.03
C GLY A 552 -4.82 31.79 -11.61
N LYS A 553 -5.41 31.46 -10.45
CA LYS A 553 -5.36 30.10 -9.89
C LYS A 553 -6.23 29.13 -10.70
N ILE A 554 -5.71 27.94 -10.98
CA ILE A 554 -6.41 26.90 -11.73
C ILE A 554 -7.18 26.00 -10.76
N MET A 555 -8.50 25.94 -10.87
CA MET A 555 -9.33 25.15 -9.95
C MET A 555 -9.55 23.71 -10.42
N GLY A 556 -9.43 23.49 -11.73
CA GLY A 556 -9.70 22.20 -12.36
C GLY A 556 -9.73 22.33 -13.88
N THR A 557 -10.61 21.59 -14.55
CA THR A 557 -10.65 21.52 -16.02
C THR A 557 -12.07 21.39 -16.56
N LEU A 558 -12.27 21.86 -17.80
CA LEU A 558 -13.27 21.30 -18.70
C LEU A 558 -12.55 20.22 -19.51
N CYS A 559 -12.94 18.96 -19.34
CA CYS A 559 -12.26 17.85 -19.98
C CYS A 559 -13.19 16.92 -20.76
N LEU A 560 -12.60 16.24 -21.73
CA LEU A 560 -13.21 15.27 -22.62
C LEU A 560 -12.48 13.94 -22.50
N ILE A 561 -13.25 12.85 -22.52
CA ILE A 561 -12.74 11.48 -22.39
C ILE A 561 -13.38 10.62 -23.47
N ASP A 562 -12.59 9.69 -24.05
CA ASP A 562 -13.11 8.62 -24.91
C ASP A 562 -12.38 7.30 -24.64
N THR A 563 -13.05 6.21 -24.95
CA THR A 563 -12.57 4.82 -25.02
C THR A 563 -11.85 4.49 -26.34
N ARG A 564 -11.74 5.45 -27.26
CA ARG A 564 -10.96 5.35 -28.51
C ARG A 564 -9.89 6.44 -28.56
N PRO A 565 -8.71 6.15 -29.14
CA PRO A 565 -7.71 7.19 -29.42
C PRO A 565 -8.27 8.28 -30.32
N ARG A 566 -7.84 9.53 -30.12
CA ARG A 566 -8.22 10.68 -30.96
C ARG A 566 -7.08 11.67 -31.09
N GLU A 567 -7.07 12.38 -32.20
CA GLU A 567 -6.25 13.59 -32.37
C GLU A 567 -7.18 14.79 -32.49
N PHE A 568 -6.81 15.93 -31.93
CA PHE A 568 -7.54 17.18 -32.12
C PHE A 568 -6.75 18.11 -33.03
N ASP A 569 -7.47 18.73 -33.97
CA ASP A 569 -6.93 19.83 -34.76
C ASP A 569 -7.01 21.18 -34.01
N ASP A 570 -6.40 22.21 -34.58
CA ASP A 570 -6.38 23.55 -34.00
C ASP A 570 -7.78 24.15 -33.80
N LYS A 571 -8.75 23.77 -34.65
CA LYS A 571 -10.13 24.26 -34.57
C LYS A 571 -10.83 23.63 -33.37
N GLN A 572 -10.67 22.33 -33.15
CA GLN A 572 -11.21 21.61 -32.00
C GLN A 572 -10.60 22.10 -30.69
N LEU A 573 -9.28 22.34 -30.66
CA LEU A 573 -8.63 22.95 -29.50
C LEU A 573 -9.15 24.37 -29.22
N ALA A 574 -9.40 25.18 -30.26
CA ALA A 574 -10.00 26.50 -30.09
C ALA A 574 -11.44 26.44 -29.56
N GLN A 575 -12.23 25.46 -30.01
CA GLN A 575 -13.58 25.22 -29.50
C GLN A 575 -13.56 24.79 -28.03
N LEU A 576 -12.68 23.86 -27.64
CA LEU A 576 -12.53 23.43 -26.24
C LEU A 576 -12.16 24.60 -25.32
N ARG A 577 -11.20 25.44 -25.73
CA ARG A 577 -10.84 26.66 -24.99
C ARG A 577 -12.00 27.64 -24.87
N ALA A 578 -12.80 27.82 -25.92
CA ALA A 578 -13.96 28.70 -25.89
C ALA A 578 -15.03 28.22 -24.91
N LEU A 579 -15.27 26.91 -24.84
CA LEU A 579 -16.20 26.29 -23.90
C LEU A 579 -15.67 26.35 -22.46
N ALA A 580 -14.37 26.13 -22.26
CA ALA A 580 -13.73 26.27 -20.96
C ALA A 580 -13.91 27.69 -20.39
N LYS A 581 -13.78 28.73 -21.23
CA LYS A 581 -14.07 30.12 -20.84
C LYS A 581 -15.52 30.37 -20.43
N LEU A 582 -16.48 29.58 -20.91
CA LEU A 582 -17.85 29.65 -20.42
C LEU A 582 -17.94 29.06 -19.01
N ALA A 583 -17.30 27.91 -18.77
CA ALA A 583 -17.25 27.30 -17.45
C ALA A 583 -16.55 28.21 -16.41
N GLU A 584 -15.47 28.89 -16.80
CA GLU A 584 -14.80 29.89 -15.95
C GLU A 584 -15.75 31.02 -15.53
N LYS A 585 -16.57 31.53 -16.46
CA LYS A 585 -17.56 32.58 -16.14
C LYS A 585 -18.60 32.11 -15.12
N GLU A 586 -19.07 30.87 -15.25
CA GLU A 586 -20.03 30.30 -14.30
C GLU A 586 -19.38 30.06 -12.93
N LEU A 587 -18.11 29.61 -12.87
CA LEU A 587 -17.37 29.51 -11.60
C LEU A 587 -17.20 30.87 -10.91
N ILE A 588 -16.95 31.93 -11.69
CA ILE A 588 -16.85 33.29 -11.17
C ILE A 588 -18.21 33.79 -10.66
N ALA A 589 -19.31 33.45 -11.35
CA ALA A 589 -20.65 33.82 -10.92
C ALA A 589 -20.99 33.20 -9.55
N VAL A 590 -20.68 31.90 -9.35
CA VAL A 590 -20.84 31.22 -8.05
C VAL A 590 -20.11 31.97 -6.93
N ARG A 591 -18.87 32.42 -7.18
CA ARG A 591 -18.09 33.17 -6.20
C ARG A 591 -18.76 34.47 -5.77
N ASN A 592 -19.43 35.15 -6.71
CA ASN A 592 -20.12 36.42 -6.44
C ASN A 592 -21.46 36.22 -5.72
N ASP A 593 -22.09 35.05 -5.84
CA ASP A 593 -23.33 34.71 -5.13
C ASP A 593 -23.06 34.30 -3.67
N ALA A 594 -21.83 33.85 -3.36
CA ALA A 594 -21.41 33.42 -2.03
C ALA A 594 -20.78 34.52 -1.16
N ALA A 595 -20.35 35.64 -1.77
CA ALA A 595 -19.79 36.82 -1.12
C ALA A 595 -20.87 37.86 -0.80
#